data_AF-Q5BWR8-F1
#
_entry.id   AF-Q5BWR8-F1
#
_cell.length_a   1.000
_cell.length_b   1.000
_cell.length_c   1.000
_cell.angle_alpha   90.00
_cell.angle_beta   90.00
_cell.angle_gamma   90.00
#
_symmetry.space_group_name_H-M   'P 1'
#
loop_
_entity.id
_entity.type
_entity.pdbx_description
1 polymer ?
#
loop_
_entity_poly.entity_id
_entity_poly.type
_entity_poly.pdbx_seq_one_letter_code
_entity_poly.pdbx_strand_id
1 'polypeptide(L)'
;MIIFLILNELLFIYGLNEHVQVSNTILNKECENDDPLGMISGTIADWQITSSSTYPSSWVKGCEEKNARLFRANGLAWCAKFKSSSEWLQIDLGVQALVTGIMT
;
A
#
# COMPACT_ATOMS: atom_id res chain seq x y z
N MET A 1 51.82 -13.42 0.48
CA MET A 1 50.41 -13.22 0.09
C MET A 1 49.57 -12.83 1.31
N ILE A 2 49.98 -11.78 2.04
CA ILE A 2 49.22 -11.19 3.17
C ILE A 2 49.27 -9.64 3.05
N ILE A 3 50.37 -9.08 2.52
CA ILE A 3 50.51 -7.64 2.23
C ILE A 3 49.53 -7.11 1.15
N PHE A 4 49.04 -7.95 0.24
CA PHE A 4 48.10 -7.52 -0.82
C PHE A 4 46.65 -7.32 -0.34
N LEU A 5 46.27 -7.81 0.85
CA LEU A 5 44.90 -7.64 1.37
C LEU A 5 44.73 -6.30 2.12
N ILE A 6 45.76 -5.82 2.81
CA ILE A 6 45.67 -4.59 3.63
C ILE A 6 45.53 -3.33 2.75
N LEU A 7 46.19 -3.30 1.58
CA LEU A 7 46.09 -2.16 0.66
C LEU A 7 44.72 -2.06 -0.04
N ASN A 8 44.01 -3.18 -0.19
CA ASN A 8 42.67 -3.17 -0.80
C ASN A 8 41.60 -2.65 0.17
N GLU A 9 41.77 -2.86 1.47
CA GLU A 9 40.83 -2.32 2.46
C GLU A 9 41.01 -0.83 2.69
N LEU A 10 42.24 -0.32 2.61
CA LEU A 10 42.45 1.11 2.74
C LEU A 10 41.90 1.88 1.52
N LEU A 11 41.98 1.33 0.28
CA LEU A 11 41.36 1.92 -0.94
C LEU A 11 39.84 2.13 -0.84
N PHE A 12 39.15 1.25 -0.11
CA PHE A 12 37.71 1.38 0.11
C PHE A 12 37.36 2.52 1.08
N ILE A 13 38.25 2.86 2.01
CA ILE A 13 38.01 3.91 3.01
C ILE A 13 38.27 5.31 2.40
N TYR A 14 39.25 5.45 1.50
CA TYR A 14 39.47 6.74 0.81
C TYR A 14 38.52 7.00 -0.37
N GLY A 15 37.72 6.01 -0.78
CA GLY A 15 36.74 6.13 -1.88
C GLY A 15 35.35 6.65 -1.48
N LEU A 16 35.11 7.01 -0.21
CA LEU A 16 33.81 7.49 0.28
C LEU A 16 33.78 9.00 0.52
N ASN A 17 34.31 9.79 -0.42
CA ASN A 17 34.16 11.25 -0.40
C ASN A 17 33.87 11.81 -1.79
N GLU A 18 32.87 11.24 -2.47
CA GLU A 18 32.31 11.85 -3.68
C GLU A 18 30.78 11.79 -3.59
N HIS A 19 30.22 12.90 -3.12
CA HIS A 19 28.84 13.35 -3.31
C HIS A 19 27.86 12.32 -3.88
N VAL A 20 27.30 11.50 -3.01
CA VAL A 20 25.90 11.13 -3.21
C VAL A 20 25.12 11.78 -2.08
N GLN A 21 24.83 13.06 -2.27
CA GLN A 21 23.54 13.57 -1.82
C GLN A 21 22.51 12.78 -2.65
N VAL A 22 22.25 11.50 -2.31
CA VAL A 22 21.06 10.80 -2.78
C VAL A 22 19.98 11.68 -2.20
N SER A 23 19.45 12.49 -3.09
CA SER A 23 18.98 13.77 -2.66
C SER A 23 17.89 13.56 -1.62
N ASN A 24 18.04 14.20 -0.46
CA ASN A 24 16.92 14.55 0.41
C ASN A 24 16.00 15.55 -0.34
N THR A 25 15.69 15.27 -1.61
CA THR A 25 14.67 15.87 -2.48
C THR A 25 13.97 14.82 -3.33
N ILE A 26 14.43 13.56 -3.42
CA ILE A 26 13.67 12.47 -4.04
C ILE A 26 12.71 11.82 -3.02
N LEU A 27 13.05 11.80 -1.73
CA LEU A 27 12.21 11.21 -0.67
C LEU A 27 11.14 12.17 -0.12
N ASN A 28 11.29 13.47 -0.35
CA ASN A 28 10.46 14.54 0.21
C ASN A 28 9.64 15.24 -0.86
N LYS A 29 9.22 14.48 -1.88
CA LYS A 29 7.86 14.66 -2.38
C LYS A 29 6.90 13.98 -1.41
N GLU A 30 6.87 14.52 -0.19
CA GLU A 30 5.81 14.23 0.77
C GLU A 30 4.49 14.59 0.09
N CYS A 31 3.44 13.83 0.37
CA CYS A 31 2.09 14.11 -0.09
C CYS A 31 1.77 15.56 0.32
N GLU A 32 1.87 16.50 -0.61
CA GLU A 32 1.62 17.94 -0.35
C GLU A 32 0.18 18.15 0.16
N ASN A 33 -0.69 17.18 -0.12
CA ASN A 33 -1.98 16.95 0.52
C ASN A 33 -2.18 15.43 0.71
N ASP A 34 -2.62 15.01 1.90
CA ASP A 34 -3.05 13.62 2.18
C ASP A 34 -4.43 13.35 1.55
N ASP A 35 -4.50 13.49 0.23
CA ASP A 35 -5.73 13.27 -0.50
C ASP A 35 -6.09 11.77 -0.53
N PRO A 36 -7.36 11.42 -0.32
CA PRO A 36 -7.79 10.03 -0.35
C PRO A 36 -7.60 9.43 -1.75
N LEU A 37 -7.04 8.23 -1.81
CA LEU A 37 -6.71 7.52 -3.06
C LEU A 37 -7.93 6.99 -3.86
N GLY A 38 -9.15 7.39 -3.49
CA GLY A 38 -10.34 7.15 -4.30
C GLY A 38 -11.32 6.07 -3.80
N MET A 39 -11.12 5.52 -2.61
CA MET A 39 -12.08 4.57 -2.01
C MET A 39 -13.44 5.21 -1.72
N ILE A 40 -13.43 6.44 -1.17
CA ILE A 40 -14.63 7.21 -0.81
C ILE A 40 -15.28 7.83 -2.05
N SER A 41 -14.48 8.46 -2.93
CA SER A 41 -14.99 9.15 -4.13
C SER A 41 -15.56 8.21 -5.19
N GLY A 42 -15.18 6.92 -5.16
CA GLY A 42 -15.56 5.95 -6.19
C GLY A 42 -14.61 5.93 -7.39
N THR A 43 -13.48 6.64 -7.34
CA THR A 43 -12.45 6.61 -8.40
C THR A 43 -11.86 5.21 -8.55
N ILE A 44 -11.66 4.50 -7.45
CA ILE A 44 -11.36 3.06 -7.47
C ILE A 44 -12.65 2.35 -7.86
N ALA A 45 -12.67 1.63 -8.98
CA ALA A 45 -13.85 0.93 -9.47
C ALA A 45 -14.14 -0.34 -8.66
N ASP A 46 -15.39 -0.83 -8.72
CA ASP A 46 -15.81 -1.99 -7.92
C ASP A 46 -15.03 -3.27 -8.24
N TRP A 47 -14.61 -3.44 -9.50
CA TRP A 47 -13.81 -4.60 -9.93
C TRP A 47 -12.35 -4.57 -9.43
N GLN A 48 -11.88 -3.39 -9.00
CA GLN A 48 -10.55 -3.23 -8.38
C GLN A 48 -10.54 -3.64 -6.91
N ILE A 49 -11.71 -3.95 -6.34
CA ILE A 49 -11.86 -4.35 -4.94
C ILE A 49 -12.14 -5.85 -4.92
N THR A 50 -11.21 -6.61 -4.36
CA THR A 50 -11.31 -8.07 -4.23
C THR A 50 -11.08 -8.50 -2.79
N SER A 51 -11.48 -9.73 -2.45
CA SER A 51 -11.30 -10.26 -1.10
C SER A 51 -10.94 -11.74 -1.14
N SER A 52 -10.47 -12.25 0.00
CA SER A 52 -10.29 -13.69 0.24
C SER A 52 -11.60 -14.45 0.12
N SER A 53 -12.68 -13.89 0.68
CA SER A 53 -14.01 -14.48 0.66
C SER A 53 -15.07 -13.43 0.97
N THR A 54 -16.27 -13.69 0.47
CA THR A 54 -17.43 -12.83 0.70
C THR A 54 -18.62 -13.63 1.21
N TYR A 55 -19.31 -13.04 2.17
CA TYR A 55 -20.54 -13.59 2.70
C TYR A 55 -21.57 -13.71 1.58
N PRO A 56 -22.16 -14.89 1.35
CA PRO A 56 -23.02 -15.13 0.21
C PRO A 56 -24.19 -14.14 0.13
N SER A 57 -24.36 -13.49 -1.02
CA SER A 57 -25.46 -12.54 -1.27
C SER A 57 -26.84 -13.19 -1.19
N SER A 58 -26.90 -14.52 -1.35
CA SER A 58 -28.09 -15.34 -1.11
C SER A 58 -28.53 -15.38 0.35
N TRP A 59 -27.62 -15.10 1.29
CA TRP A 59 -27.89 -15.14 2.73
C TRP A 59 -28.11 -13.74 3.27
N VAL A 60 -27.19 -12.82 2.97
CA VAL A 60 -27.30 -11.40 3.34
C VAL A 60 -26.87 -10.55 2.15
N LYS A 61 -27.76 -9.66 1.70
CA LYS A 61 -27.44 -8.70 0.65
C LYS A 61 -26.56 -7.58 1.21
N GLY A 62 -25.65 -7.09 0.38
CA GLY A 62 -24.84 -5.92 0.72
C GLY A 62 -23.51 -6.21 1.42
N CYS A 63 -23.14 -7.48 1.58
CA CYS A 63 -21.84 -7.89 2.12
C CYS A 63 -20.70 -7.98 1.08
N GLU A 64 -20.98 -7.54 -0.15
CA GLU A 64 -20.04 -7.59 -1.28
C GLU A 64 -18.81 -6.69 -1.04
N GLU A 65 -17.66 -7.07 -1.59
CA GLU A 65 -16.37 -6.37 -1.44
C GLU A 65 -16.47 -4.90 -1.83
N LYS A 66 -17.23 -4.59 -2.88
CA LYS A 66 -17.44 -3.22 -3.38
C LYS A 66 -18.06 -2.27 -2.35
N ASN A 67 -18.70 -2.81 -1.32
CA ASN A 67 -19.28 -2.03 -0.22
C ASN A 67 -18.25 -1.71 0.86
N ALA A 68 -17.00 -2.17 0.78
CA ALA A 68 -15.90 -1.79 1.67
C ALA A 68 -15.41 -0.34 1.46
N ARG A 69 -16.34 0.62 1.41
CA ARG A 69 -16.07 2.04 1.18
C ARG A 69 -16.60 2.86 2.33
N LEU A 70 -15.77 3.78 2.82
CA LEU A 70 -16.13 4.63 3.94
C LEU A 70 -17.21 5.65 3.56
N PHE A 71 -18.00 6.05 4.57
CA PHE A 71 -19.02 7.09 4.50
C PHE A 71 -20.13 6.87 3.45
N ARG A 72 -20.34 5.63 3.01
CA ARG A 72 -21.51 5.28 2.20
C ARG A 72 -22.79 5.42 3.04
N ALA A 73 -23.76 6.17 2.55
CA ALA A 73 -25.05 6.39 3.22
C ALA A 73 -25.93 5.13 3.34
N ASN A 74 -25.62 4.06 2.59
CA ASN A 74 -26.39 2.81 2.60
C ASN A 74 -26.11 1.91 3.81
N GLY A 75 -25.10 2.23 4.63
CA GLY A 75 -24.72 1.42 5.80
C GLY A 75 -24.19 0.02 5.47
N LEU A 76 -23.81 -0.23 4.22
CA LEU A 76 -23.27 -1.51 3.77
C LEU A 76 -21.76 -1.55 3.93
N ALA A 77 -21.21 -2.76 4.08
CA ALA A 77 -19.80 -3.04 4.24
C ALA A 77 -19.45 -4.39 3.60
N TRP A 78 -18.17 -4.68 3.44
CA TRP A 78 -17.74 -6.05 3.13
C TRP A 78 -17.86 -6.94 4.37
N CYS A 79 -18.31 -8.18 4.16
CA CYS A 79 -18.35 -9.21 5.18
C CYS A 79 -17.61 -10.45 4.66
N ALA A 80 -16.58 -10.89 5.38
CA ALA A 80 -15.94 -12.16 5.05
C ALA A 80 -16.89 -13.35 5.27
N LYS A 81 -16.73 -14.42 4.49
CA LYS A 81 -17.51 -15.65 4.65
C LYS A 81 -17.15 -16.37 5.95
N PHE A 82 -15.87 -16.37 6.31
CA PHE A 82 -15.35 -17.06 7.48
C PHE A 82 -14.87 -16.06 8.52
N LYS A 83 -15.06 -16.41 9.81
CA LYS A 83 -14.49 -15.64 10.92
C LYS A 83 -13.05 -16.10 11.16
N SER A 84 -12.14 -15.63 10.31
CA SER A 84 -10.72 -15.99 10.35
C SER A 84 -9.83 -14.75 10.28
N SER A 85 -8.67 -14.81 10.93
CA SER A 85 -7.62 -13.79 10.79
C SER A 85 -6.87 -13.86 9.47
N SER A 86 -7.14 -14.88 8.65
CA SER A 86 -6.57 -15.04 7.30
C SER A 86 -7.38 -14.33 6.21
N GLU A 87 -8.51 -13.73 6.57
CA GLU A 87 -9.34 -12.99 5.60
C GLU A 87 -8.69 -11.66 5.26
N TRP A 88 -8.83 -11.24 4.00
CA TRP A 88 -8.21 -10.03 3.49
C TRP A 88 -9.10 -9.34 2.46
N LEU A 89 -8.88 -8.03 2.32
CA LEU A 89 -9.44 -7.18 1.27
C LEU A 89 -8.26 -6.58 0.49
N GLN A 90 -8.27 -6.75 -0.82
CA GLN A 90 -7.23 -6.24 -1.72
C GLN A 90 -7.83 -5.14 -2.60
N ILE A 91 -7.11 -4.03 -2.66
CA ILE A 91 -7.47 -2.86 -3.45
C ILE A 91 -6.41 -2.68 -4.54
N ASP A 92 -6.81 -2.83 -5.79
CA ASP A 92 -5.96 -2.51 -6.94
C ASP A 92 -6.05 -1.01 -7.23
N LEU A 93 -4.96 -0.27 -7.01
CA LEU A 93 -4.91 1.17 -7.27
C LEU A 93 -4.77 1.49 -8.76
N GLY A 94 -4.40 0.52 -9.61
CA GLY A 94 -4.13 0.70 -11.05
C GLY A 94 -2.88 1.53 -11.37
N VAL A 95 -2.31 2.23 -10.38
CA VAL A 95 -1.09 3.03 -10.49
C VAL A 95 -0.21 2.80 -9.27
N GLN A 96 1.08 3.04 -9.41
CA GLN A 96 1.97 3.09 -8.26
C GLN A 96 1.66 4.35 -7.45
N ALA A 97 1.31 4.17 -6.18
CA ALA A 97 1.02 5.26 -5.24
C ALA A 97 1.75 5.01 -3.92
N LEU A 98 2.09 6.11 -3.22
CA LEU A 98 2.55 6.05 -1.85
C LEU A 98 1.34 5.98 -0.92
N VAL A 99 1.26 4.93 -0.10
CA VAL A 99 0.21 4.79 0.92
C VAL A 99 0.75 5.29 2.25
N THR A 100 0.21 6.42 2.73
CA THR A 100 0.63 7.05 4.00
C THR A 100 -0.24 6.65 5.19
N GLY A 101 -1.46 6.15 4.95
CA GLY A 101 -2.38 5.74 6.01
C GLY A 101 -3.55 4.89 5.52
N ILE A 102 -4.24 4.27 6.48
CA ILE A 102 -5.46 3.47 6.27
C ILE A 102 -6.53 4.01 7.21
N MET A 103 -7.72 4.27 6.68
CA MET A 103 -8.92 4.62 7.45
C MET A 103 -9.87 3.42 7.42
N THR A 104 -10.45 3.07 8.57
CA THR A 104 -11.31 1.89 8.77
C THR A 104 -12.57 2.24 9.54
#